data_AF-A0A844IMC7-F1
#
_entry.id   AF-A0A844IMC7-F1
#
_cell.length_a   1.000
_cell.length_b   1.000
_cell.length_c   1.000
_cell.angle_alpha   90.00
_cell.angle_beta   90.00
_cell.angle_gamma   90.00
#
_symmetry.space_group_name_H-M   'P 1'
#
loop_
_entity.id
_entity.type
_entity.pdbx_description
1 polymer ?
#
loop_
_entity_poly.entity_id
_entity_poly.type
_entity_poly.pdbx_seq_one_letter_code
_entity_poly.pdbx_strand_id
1 'polypeptide(L)'
;MNPPLGKHESRTGFLTIELAIECRRLNLPYFIPKQALVKPQTRQSAYCLDVLLINPTNLVNEALWEKTATVTQGDSVPLIIEVVSSNWRVDDYRKYIDTLRSKDTQIL
;
A
#
# COMPACT_ATOMS: atom_id res chain seq x y z
N MET A 1 -5.39 8.85 16.35
CA MET A 1 -5.52 9.08 14.90
C MET A 1 -6.96 9.50 14.65
N ASN A 2 -7.21 10.59 13.94
CA ASN A 2 -8.57 10.97 13.58
C ASN A 2 -9.08 9.97 12.54
N PRO A 3 -10.36 9.54 12.61
CA PRO A 3 -10.92 8.68 11.59
C PRO A 3 -10.89 9.39 10.22
N PRO A 4 -10.66 8.65 9.13
CA PRO A 4 -10.69 9.20 7.78
C PRO A 4 -12.05 9.81 7.46
N LEU A 5 -12.05 10.90 6.69
CA LEU A 5 -13.28 11.56 6.26
C LEU A 5 -14.07 10.64 5.32
N GLY A 6 -15.41 10.73 5.33
CA GLY A 6 -16.24 9.86 4.47
C GLY A 6 -15.88 9.90 2.98
N LYS A 7 -15.40 11.04 2.47
CA LYS A 7 -14.90 11.16 1.07
C LYS A 7 -13.62 10.35 0.82
N HIS A 8 -12.75 10.27 1.81
CA HIS A 8 -11.53 9.47 1.75
C HIS A 8 -11.90 7.98 1.68
N GLU A 9 -12.73 7.52 2.62
CA GLU A 9 -13.22 6.14 2.66
C GLU A 9 -13.95 5.73 1.38
N SER A 10 -14.78 6.62 0.82
CA SER A 10 -15.51 6.34 -0.42
C SER A 10 -14.57 6.10 -1.60
N ARG A 11 -13.46 6.86 -1.68
CA ARG A 11 -12.45 6.70 -2.74
C ARG A 11 -11.63 5.42 -2.55
N THR A 12 -11.18 5.16 -1.33
CA THR A 12 -10.45 3.94 -0.99
C THR A 12 -11.29 2.69 -1.27
N GLY A 13 -12.57 2.71 -0.88
CA GLY A 13 -13.51 1.63 -1.15
C GLY A 13 -13.73 1.40 -2.65
N PHE A 14 -13.97 2.47 -3.42
CA PHE A 14 -14.09 2.39 -4.88
C PHE A 14 -12.86 1.75 -5.52
N LEU A 15 -11.66 2.24 -5.20
CA LEU A 15 -10.40 1.71 -5.74
C LEU A 15 -10.18 0.25 -5.37
N THR A 16 -10.49 -0.13 -4.13
CA THR A 16 -10.36 -1.52 -3.66
C THR A 16 -11.24 -2.47 -4.47
N ILE A 17 -12.48 -2.08 -4.75
CA ILE A 17 -13.43 -2.89 -5.53
C ILE A 17 -12.94 -3.05 -6.97
N GLU A 18 -12.60 -1.95 -7.64
CA GLU A 18 -12.14 -1.98 -9.04
C GLU A 18 -10.87 -2.82 -9.19
N LEU A 19 -9.88 -2.64 -8.30
CA LEU A 19 -8.66 -3.44 -8.33
C LEU A 19 -8.90 -4.92 -8.05
N ALA A 20 -9.80 -5.24 -7.11
CA ALA A 20 -10.16 -6.63 -6.84
C ALA A 20 -10.81 -7.28 -8.07
N ILE A 21 -11.72 -6.58 -8.75
CA ILE A 21 -12.36 -7.03 -9.99
C ILE A 21 -11.30 -7.28 -11.07
N GLU A 22 -10.39 -6.32 -11.28
CA GLU A 22 -9.36 -6.43 -12.31
C GLU A 22 -8.35 -7.55 -12.03
N CYS A 23 -7.94 -7.74 -10.78
CA CYS A 23 -7.11 -8.89 -10.39
C CYS A 23 -7.79 -10.21 -10.74
N ARG A 24 -9.09 -10.34 -10.47
CA ARG A 24 -9.86 -11.53 -10.82
C ARG A 24 -10.00 -11.68 -12.34
N ARG A 25 -10.33 -10.61 -13.06
CA ARG A 25 -10.46 -10.60 -14.52
C ARG A 25 -9.17 -11.03 -15.22
N LEU A 26 -8.02 -10.64 -14.68
CA LEU A 26 -6.69 -10.93 -15.22
C LEU A 26 -6.07 -12.23 -14.67
N ASN A 27 -6.77 -12.97 -13.81
CA ASN A 27 -6.23 -14.14 -13.10
C ASN A 27 -4.94 -13.86 -12.33
N LEU A 28 -4.78 -12.63 -11.83
CA LEU A 28 -3.66 -12.27 -10.98
C LEU A 28 -3.91 -12.83 -9.56
N PRO A 29 -2.97 -13.58 -8.97
CA PRO A 29 -3.15 -14.23 -7.69
C PRO A 29 -3.03 -13.25 -6.51
N TYR A 30 -3.28 -11.97 -6.73
CA TYR A 30 -3.05 -10.92 -5.74
C TYR A 30 -4.26 -10.75 -4.82
N PHE A 31 -4.00 -10.28 -3.60
CA PHE A 31 -5.05 -9.93 -2.65
C PHE A 31 -4.79 -8.56 -2.02
N ILE A 32 -5.86 -7.96 -1.49
CA ILE A 32 -5.84 -6.62 -0.90
C ILE A 32 -6.11 -6.75 0.61
N PRO A 33 -5.08 -6.67 1.47
CA PRO A 33 -5.28 -6.66 2.91
C PRO A 33 -5.80 -5.30 3.39
N LYS A 34 -6.63 -5.31 4.44
CA LYS A 34 -7.17 -4.08 5.04
C LYS A 34 -6.16 -3.33 5.92
N GLN A 35 -5.26 -4.06 6.58
CA GLN A 35 -4.42 -3.51 7.67
C GLN A 35 -2.96 -3.98 7.59
N ALA A 36 -2.52 -4.49 6.44
CA ALA A 36 -1.13 -4.87 6.29
C ALA A 36 -0.23 -3.64 6.32
N LEU A 37 1.00 -3.84 6.79
CA LEU A 37 1.98 -2.79 6.93
C LEU A 37 3.09 -2.95 5.90
N VAL A 38 3.57 -1.84 5.36
CA VAL A 38 4.80 -1.79 4.56
C VAL A 38 5.90 -1.20 5.43
N LYS A 39 7.01 -1.93 5.61
CA LYS A 39 8.18 -1.46 6.35
C LYS A 39 9.42 -1.54 5.45
N PRO A 40 9.81 -0.42 4.81
CA PRO A 40 11.03 -0.38 4.01
C PRO A 40 12.25 -0.76 4.86
N GLN A 41 13.15 -1.58 4.33
CA GLN A 41 14.35 -2.03 5.05
C GLN A 41 15.25 -0.87 5.51
N THR A 42 15.21 0.25 4.80
CA THR A 42 15.98 1.47 5.09
C THR A 42 15.40 2.31 6.22
N ARG A 43 14.22 1.95 6.76
CA ARG A 43 13.46 2.77 7.72
C ARG A 43 13.05 1.97 8.95
N GLN A 44 12.95 2.66 10.08
CA GLN A 44 12.50 2.06 11.33
C GLN A 44 10.97 1.92 11.43
N SER A 45 10.24 2.81 10.75
CA SER A 45 8.78 2.89 10.80
C SER A 45 8.12 2.01 9.73
N ALA A 46 7.00 1.38 10.13
CA ALA A 46 6.09 0.71 9.22
C ALA A 46 4.88 1.61 8.94
N TYR A 47 4.30 1.49 7.75
CA TYR A 47 3.23 2.35 7.26
C TYR A 47 2.02 1.50 6.89
N CYS A 48 0.84 1.87 7.40
CA CYS A 48 -0.43 1.41 6.87
C CYS A 48 -0.84 2.37 5.76
N LEU A 49 -1.09 1.83 4.58
CA LEU A 49 -1.47 2.56 3.37
C LEU A 49 -2.94 2.26 3.04
N ASP A 50 -3.58 3.11 2.26
CA ASP A 50 -5.01 2.98 1.97
C ASP A 50 -5.36 1.77 1.11
N VAL A 51 -4.57 1.51 0.06
CA VAL A 51 -4.71 0.30 -0.75
C VAL A 51 -3.35 -0.33 -1.02
N LEU A 52 -3.26 -1.62 -0.72
CA LEU A 52 -2.08 -2.44 -0.93
C LEU A 52 -2.46 -3.66 -1.74
N LEU A 53 -1.67 -4.00 -2.75
CA LEU A 53 -1.81 -5.24 -3.50
C LEU A 53 -0.67 -6.16 -3.10
N ILE A 54 -0.97 -7.34 -2.56
CA ILE A 54 0.03 -8.31 -2.11
C ILE A 54 0.17 -9.45 -3.11
N ASN A 55 1.43 -9.77 -3.42
CA ASN A 55 1.79 -10.98 -4.13
C ASN A 55 2.04 -12.15 -3.15
N PRO A 56 1.13 -13.14 -3.06
CA PRO A 56 1.29 -14.24 -2.11
C PRO A 56 2.50 -15.12 -2.41
N THR A 57 2.98 -15.18 -3.67
CA THR A 57 4.11 -16.05 -4.02
C THR A 57 5.42 -15.59 -3.41
N ASN A 58 5.53 -14.30 -3.04
CA ASN A 58 6.73 -13.76 -2.40
C ASN A 58 6.64 -13.70 -0.88
N LEU A 59 5.49 -14.01 -0.27
CA LEU A 59 5.31 -13.91 1.18
C LEU A 59 6.20 -14.88 1.98
N VAL A 60 6.67 -15.95 1.36
CA VAL A 60 7.68 -16.85 1.95
C VAL A 60 8.97 -16.11 2.31
N ASN A 61 9.27 -15.01 1.62
CA ASN A 61 10.46 -14.18 1.87
C ASN A 61 10.19 -13.07 2.91
N GLU A 62 8.98 -12.96 3.44
CA GLU A 62 8.57 -11.93 4.38
C GLU A 62 8.50 -12.46 5.82
N ALA A 63 9.64 -12.40 6.53
CA ALA A 63 9.78 -12.95 7.88
C ALA A 63 8.78 -12.37 8.92
N LEU A 64 8.21 -11.20 8.65
CA LEU A 64 7.23 -10.53 9.52
C LEU A 64 5.77 -10.77 9.10
N TRP A 65 5.52 -11.40 7.95
CA TRP A 65 4.17 -11.56 7.41
C TRP A 65 3.24 -12.29 8.39
N GLU A 66 3.62 -13.50 8.81
CA GLU A 66 2.80 -14.34 9.70
C GLU A 66 2.62 -13.74 11.11
N LYS A 67 3.53 -12.87 11.55
CA LYS A 67 3.50 -12.31 12.91
C LYS A 67 2.72 -11.00 12.99
N THR A 68 2.89 -10.14 11.99
CA THR A 68 2.42 -8.75 12.06
C THR A 68 1.85 -8.24 10.74
N ALA A 69 1.55 -9.13 9.77
CA ALA A 69 1.05 -8.77 8.45
C ALA A 69 1.91 -7.66 7.79
N THR A 70 3.22 -7.75 7.97
CA THR A 70 4.16 -6.71 7.54
C THR A 70 5.03 -7.23 6.41
N VAL A 71 5.08 -6.46 5.32
CA VAL A 71 5.93 -6.71 4.15
C VAL A 71 7.05 -5.68 4.08
N THR A 72 8.20 -6.12 3.59
CA THR A 72 9.45 -5.33 3.56
C THR A 72 10.06 -5.26 2.17
N GLN A 73 9.74 -6.22 1.31
CA GLN A 73 10.29 -6.36 -0.03
C GLN A 73 9.33 -5.82 -1.08
N GLY A 74 9.87 -5.14 -2.10
CA GLY A 74 9.08 -4.62 -3.21
C GLY A 74 8.36 -5.71 -4.00
N ASP A 75 8.97 -6.90 -4.13
CA ASP A 75 8.41 -8.04 -4.87
C ASP A 75 7.13 -8.61 -4.23
N SER A 76 6.92 -8.35 -2.94
CA SER A 76 5.69 -8.70 -2.21
C SER A 76 4.56 -7.71 -2.49
N VAL A 77 4.87 -6.54 -3.03
CA VAL A 77 3.97 -5.39 -3.14
C VAL A 77 3.94 -4.83 -4.57
N PRO A 78 3.24 -5.51 -5.50
CA PRO A 78 3.08 -5.03 -6.87
C PRO A 78 2.46 -3.62 -6.98
N LEU A 79 1.58 -3.21 -6.05
CA LEU A 79 0.94 -1.89 -6.09
C LEU A 79 0.67 -1.32 -4.68
N ILE A 80 0.89 -0.02 -4.54
CA ILE A 80 0.59 0.81 -3.37
C ILE A 80 -0.21 2.02 -3.84
N ILE A 81 -1.29 2.37 -3.15
CA ILE A 81 -2.02 3.63 -3.33
C ILE A 81 -2.28 4.27 -1.97
N GLU A 82 -1.99 5.57 -1.86
CA GLU A 82 -2.40 6.44 -0.75
C GLU A 82 -3.36 7.51 -1.30
N VAL A 83 -4.53 7.64 -0.70
CA VAL A 83 -5.59 8.56 -1.10
C VAL A 83 -5.39 9.89 -0.40
N VAL A 84 -4.64 10.79 -1.03
CA VAL A 84 -4.42 12.13 -0.45
C VAL A 84 -5.64 13.05 -0.63
N SER A 85 -5.93 13.86 0.38
CA SER A 85 -6.91 14.95 0.26
C SER A 85 -6.27 16.18 -0.40
N SER A 86 -7.09 17.07 -0.97
CA SER A 86 -6.63 18.29 -1.67
C SER A 86 -5.82 19.28 -0.81
N ASN A 87 -5.69 19.05 0.50
CA ASN A 87 -4.85 19.81 1.43
C ASN A 87 -3.46 19.17 1.70
N TRP A 88 -3.02 18.27 0.81
CA TRP A 88 -1.82 17.43 0.93
C TRP A 88 -0.50 18.12 1.32
N ARG A 89 -0.35 19.44 1.06
CA ARG A 89 0.86 20.20 1.45
C ARG A 89 1.05 20.30 2.96
N VAL A 90 -0.02 20.18 3.76
CA VAL A 90 0.05 20.29 5.22
C VAL A 90 -0.02 18.91 5.89
N ASP A 91 -0.75 17.96 5.32
CA ASP A 91 -1.12 16.72 6.03
C ASP A 91 -0.18 15.52 5.77
N ASP A 92 0.39 15.35 4.57
CA ASP A 92 1.00 14.05 4.16
C ASP A 92 2.38 14.14 3.47
N TYR A 93 3.05 15.28 3.53
CA TYR A 93 4.34 15.49 2.83
C TYR A 93 5.43 14.46 3.21
N ARG A 94 5.35 13.85 4.40
CA ARG A 94 6.31 12.83 4.85
C ARG A 94 6.07 11.44 4.23
N LYS A 95 4.82 11.00 4.04
CA LYS A 95 4.53 9.64 3.53
C LYS A 95 4.75 9.50 2.03
N TYR A 96 4.40 10.52 1.25
CA TYR A 96 4.44 10.45 -0.22
C TYR A 96 5.88 10.49 -0.78
N ILE A 97 6.75 11.35 -0.24
CA ILE A 97 8.18 11.40 -0.61
C ILE A 97 8.92 10.12 -0.22
N ASP A 98 8.45 9.48 0.85
CA ASP A 98 9.05 8.27 1.40
C ASP A 98 8.84 7.03 0.52
N THR A 99 7.70 6.91 -0.16
CA THR A 99 7.37 5.80 -1.08
C THR A 99 8.02 5.94 -2.46
N LEU A 100 8.21 7.17 -2.96
CA LEU A 100 8.88 7.41 -4.24
C LEU A 100 10.40 7.23 -4.16
N ARG A 101 11.04 7.58 -3.03
CA ARG A 101 12.51 7.45 -2.88
C ARG A 101 13.02 6.02 -2.71
N SER A 102 12.17 5.05 -2.37
CA SER A 102 12.56 3.64 -2.32
C SER A 102 12.47 2.94 -3.68
N LYS A 103 11.90 3.61 -4.69
CA LYS A 103 11.96 3.17 -6.08
C LYS A 103 12.87 4.15 -6.81
N ASP A 104 14.10 3.75 -7.09
CA ASP A 104 14.85 4.29 -8.23
C ASP A 104 14.09 3.90 -9.50
N THR A 105 13.02 4.63 -9.78
CA THR A 105 12.27 4.60 -11.02
C THR A 105 12.00 6.06 -11.34
N GLN A 106 12.83 6.60 -12.22
CA GLN A 106 12.52 7.84 -12.93
C GLN A 106 11.14 7.67 -13.59
N ILE A 107 10.20 8.49 -13.17
CA ILE A 107 8.93 8.66 -13.87
C ILE A 107 9.08 9.94 -14.70
N LEU A 108 8.97 9.78 -16.03
CA LEU A 108 8.66 10.85 -16.98
C LEU A 108 7.26 11.39 -16.72
#